data_AF-K5XWD2-F1
#
_entry.id   AF-K5XWD2-F1
#
_cell.length_a   1.000
_cell.length_b   1.000
_cell.length_c   1.000
_cell.angle_alpha   90.00
_cell.angle_beta   90.00
_cell.angle_gamma   90.00
#
_symmetry.space_group_name_H-M   'P 1'
#
loop_
_entity.id
_entity.type
_entity.pdbx_description
1 polymer ?
#
loop_
_entity_poly.entity_id
_entity_poly.type
_entity_poly.pdbx_seq_one_letter_code
_entity_poly.pdbx_strand_id
1 'polypeptide(L)'
;MSANDPKSFHKIIKTLDESNIPLENLVRRSLVEPGIAESPFMDRFVDDLPRLLGWLAHHDRTRDVMKQWAKEEHVRNVKSQLQDLTRIQTGLQFDTEKVTAEQMKSNPIDKIIGNVRSHAPDLWELVGELLEADSVAIRRREEVRAERERARSDSKGPRKQTREVDSGDDEDELEDTGEQLEAQRQSLSRMKQVTCISIMMQATNQKCNMLQGLVGIFLQSCNIPDQARDFLVHLGVSASVSTMNRAMKHLSREAFLEMQRLGSTFL
;
A
#
# COMPACT_ATOMS: atom_id res chain seq x y z
N MET A 1 -21.13 38.61 25.68
CA MET A 1 -20.91 37.71 26.83
C MET A 1 -19.57 37.02 26.62
N SER A 2 -18.66 37.09 27.59
CA SER A 2 -17.35 36.43 27.43
C SER A 2 -17.58 34.93 27.26
N ALA A 3 -17.10 34.36 26.15
CA ALA A 3 -17.30 32.95 25.79
C ALA A 3 -16.67 31.95 26.79
N ASN A 4 -15.94 32.46 27.79
CA ASN A 4 -15.22 31.67 28.79
C ASN A 4 -15.85 31.70 30.20
N ASP A 5 -17.08 32.19 30.39
CA ASP A 5 -17.74 32.11 31.70
C ASP A 5 -18.21 30.66 31.98
N PRO A 6 -17.66 29.95 32.98
CA PRO A 6 -18.07 28.58 33.31
C PRO A 6 -19.57 28.43 33.58
N LYS A 7 -20.22 29.52 34.02
CA LYS A 7 -21.66 29.55 34.27
C LYS A 7 -22.47 29.40 32.98
N SER A 8 -21.96 29.90 31.86
CA SER A 8 -22.61 29.79 30.55
C SER A 8 -22.58 28.35 30.04
N PHE A 9 -21.44 27.66 30.16
CA PHE A 9 -21.32 26.25 29.80
C PHE A 9 -22.21 25.36 30.68
N HIS A 10 -22.20 25.60 32.00
CA HIS A 10 -23.07 24.86 32.93
C HIS A 10 -24.56 25.05 32.61
N LYS A 11 -24.97 26.26 32.23
CA LYS A 11 -26.34 26.52 31.79
C LYS A 11 -26.70 25.72 30.54
N ILE A 12 -25.80 25.65 29.55
CA ILE A 12 -26.02 24.85 28.33
C ILE A 12 -26.19 23.37 28.67
N ILE A 13 -25.27 22.80 29.46
CA ILE A 13 -25.36 21.39 29.87
C ILE A 13 -26.65 21.11 30.63
N LYS A 14 -27.03 22.00 31.56
CA LYS A 14 -28.27 21.87 32.32
C LYS A 14 -29.51 21.94 31.43
N THR A 15 -29.55 22.84 30.44
CA THR A 15 -30.67 22.92 29.50
C THR A 15 -30.78 21.69 28.61
N LEU A 16 -29.65 21.09 28.20
CA LEU A 16 -29.65 19.84 27.45
C LEU A 16 -30.22 18.67 28.29
N ASP A 17 -29.82 18.61 29.56
CA ASP A 17 -30.31 17.61 30.51
C ASP A 17 -31.81 17.76 30.80
N GLU A 18 -32.28 18.98 31.09
CA GLU A 18 -33.70 19.30 31.31
C GLU A 18 -34.57 19.00 30.09
N SER A 19 -34.01 19.12 28.88
CA SER A 19 -34.70 18.82 27.62
C SER A 19 -34.58 17.36 27.18
N ASN A 20 -33.88 16.52 27.95
CA ASN A 20 -33.55 15.13 27.61
C ASN A 20 -32.91 14.99 26.22
N ILE A 21 -31.99 15.91 25.89
CA ILE A 21 -31.24 15.92 24.61
C ILE A 21 -29.81 15.43 24.89
N PRO A 22 -29.45 14.20 24.48
CA PRO A 22 -28.08 13.73 24.54
C PRO A 22 -27.13 14.65 23.78
N LEU A 23 -25.92 14.87 24.32
CA LEU A 23 -24.89 15.69 23.66
C LEU A 23 -24.56 15.18 22.25
N GLU A 24 -24.56 13.86 22.06
CA GLU A 24 -24.42 13.22 20.75
C GLU A 24 -25.48 13.71 19.75
N ASN A 25 -26.75 13.76 20.17
CA ASN A 25 -27.84 14.20 19.30
C ASN A 25 -27.71 15.67 18.91
N LEU A 26 -27.22 16.52 19.81
CA LEU A 26 -26.91 17.90 19.48
C LEU A 26 -25.85 17.97 18.38
N VAL A 27 -24.69 17.32 18.59
CA VAL A 27 -23.59 17.31 17.62
C VAL A 27 -24.03 16.72 16.28
N ARG A 28 -24.76 15.60 16.30
CA ARG A 28 -25.26 14.93 15.09
C ARG A 28 -26.20 15.84 14.30
N ARG A 29 -27.15 16.51 14.97
CA ARG A 29 -28.08 17.43 14.29
C ARG A 29 -27.36 18.65 13.76
N SER A 30 -26.38 19.19 14.50
CA SER A 30 -25.57 20.31 14.02
C SER A 30 -24.79 19.99 12.74
N LEU A 31 -24.37 18.74 12.55
CA LEU A 31 -23.64 18.29 11.36
C LEU A 31 -24.52 17.92 10.16
N VAL A 32 -25.82 17.66 10.36
CA VAL A 32 -26.70 17.09 9.31
C VAL A 32 -27.85 18.04 8.93
N GLU A 33 -28.33 18.87 9.85
CA GLU A 33 -29.52 19.71 9.60
C GLU A 33 -29.19 20.82 8.59
N PRO A 34 -29.94 20.92 7.46
CA PRO A 34 -29.75 21.99 6.48
C PRO A 34 -29.87 23.38 7.13
N GLY A 35 -29.00 24.31 6.73
CA GLY A 35 -28.91 25.65 7.31
C GLY A 35 -28.05 25.75 8.57
N ILE A 36 -27.98 24.70 9.41
CA ILE A 36 -27.01 24.66 10.53
C ILE A 36 -25.67 24.13 10.03
N ALA A 37 -25.70 23.02 9.27
CA ALA A 37 -24.50 22.40 8.70
C ALA A 37 -23.73 23.33 7.76
N GLU A 38 -24.42 24.27 7.10
CA GLU A 38 -23.86 25.27 6.18
C GLU A 38 -23.43 26.57 6.88
N SER A 39 -23.60 26.65 8.21
CA SER A 39 -23.27 27.88 8.93
C SER A 39 -21.75 28.05 9.09
N PRO A 40 -21.22 29.29 9.08
CA PRO A 40 -19.80 29.56 9.34
C PRO A 40 -19.31 29.08 10.72
N PHE A 41 -20.24 28.78 11.63
CA PHE A 41 -19.93 28.16 12.91
C PHE A 41 -19.51 26.70 12.74
N MET A 42 -20.18 25.96 11.86
CA MET A 42 -19.87 24.55 11.61
C MET A 42 -18.55 24.37 10.89
N ASP A 43 -18.19 25.27 9.96
CA ASP A 43 -16.85 25.27 9.34
C ASP A 43 -15.74 25.35 10.40
N ARG A 44 -15.86 26.32 11.32
CA ARG A 44 -14.90 26.47 12.43
C ARG A 44 -14.89 25.26 13.36
N PHE A 45 -16.05 24.68 13.65
CA PHE A 45 -16.15 23.49 14.48
C PHE A 45 -15.42 22.30 13.83
N VAL A 46 -15.58 22.11 12.52
CA VAL A 46 -14.87 21.07 11.75
C VAL A 46 -13.36 21.34 11.76
N ASP A 47 -12.93 22.59 11.56
CA ASP A 47 -11.52 22.98 11.61
C ASP A 47 -10.85 22.72 12.97
N ASP A 48 -11.59 22.94 14.07
CA ASP A 48 -11.10 22.71 15.43
C ASP A 48 -11.27 21.25 15.90
N LEU A 49 -11.99 20.41 15.15
CA LEU A 49 -12.28 19.03 15.54
C LEU A 49 -11.02 18.18 15.80
N PRO A 50 -9.93 18.27 15.01
CA PRO A 50 -8.70 17.54 15.30
C PRO A 50 -8.09 17.90 16.66
N ARG A 51 -8.19 19.16 17.08
CA ARG A 51 -7.69 19.60 18.40
C ARG A 51 -8.54 19.04 19.53
N LEU A 52 -9.87 19.04 19.36
CA LEU A 52 -10.79 18.44 20.33
C LEU A 52 -10.54 16.93 20.46
N LEU A 53 -10.47 16.21 19.35
CA LEU A 53 -10.18 14.78 19.34
C LEU A 53 -8.80 14.48 19.93
N GLY A 54 -7.79 15.29 19.60
CA GLY A 54 -6.46 15.22 20.21
C GLY A 54 -6.51 15.39 21.73
N TRP A 55 -7.25 16.38 22.23
CA TRP A 55 -7.44 16.58 23.67
C TRP A 55 -8.13 15.38 24.32
N LEU A 56 -9.22 14.88 23.74
CA LEU A 56 -9.94 13.69 24.24
C LEU A 56 -9.05 12.44 24.26
N ALA A 57 -8.17 12.29 23.28
CA ALA A 57 -7.23 11.18 23.19
C ALA A 57 -6.11 11.23 24.26
N HIS A 58 -5.85 12.40 24.87
CA HIS A 58 -4.82 12.57 25.90
C HIS A 58 -5.38 12.76 27.31
N HIS A 59 -6.65 13.14 27.43
CA HIS A 59 -7.30 13.39 28.71
C HIS A 59 -7.57 12.07 29.49
N ASP A 60 -7.26 12.06 30.79
CA ASP A 60 -7.24 10.83 31.61
C ASP A 60 -8.55 10.04 31.62
N ARG A 61 -9.71 10.73 31.55
CA ARG A 61 -11.02 10.07 31.60
C ARG A 61 -11.47 9.49 30.26
N THR A 62 -10.93 9.98 29.14
CA THR A 62 -11.42 9.68 27.79
C THR A 62 -10.38 8.98 26.92
N ARG A 63 -9.09 9.04 27.31
CA ARG A 63 -7.96 8.48 26.57
C ARG A 63 -8.19 7.03 26.15
N ASP A 64 -8.55 6.17 27.11
CA ASP A 64 -8.61 4.73 26.84
C ASP A 64 -9.82 4.40 25.94
N VAL A 65 -10.96 5.07 26.17
CA VAL A 65 -12.15 4.96 25.31
C VAL A 65 -11.86 5.46 23.90
N MET A 66 -11.21 6.62 23.75
CA MET A 66 -10.86 7.16 22.42
C MET A 66 -9.84 6.31 21.69
N LYS A 67 -8.83 5.79 22.38
CA LYS A 67 -7.85 4.88 21.77
C LYS A 67 -8.51 3.59 21.28
N GLN A 68 -9.39 3.01 22.10
CA GLN A 68 -10.11 1.80 21.72
C GLN A 68 -11.03 2.05 20.53
N TRP A 69 -11.83 3.13 20.57
CA TRP A 69 -12.71 3.51 19.46
C TRP A 69 -11.91 3.77 18.16
N ALA A 70 -10.83 4.56 18.22
CA ALA A 70 -10.02 4.87 17.05
C ALA A 70 -9.38 3.61 16.44
N LYS A 71 -8.92 2.68 17.30
CA LYS A 71 -8.42 1.38 16.86
C LYS A 71 -9.50 0.56 16.18
N GLU A 72 -10.69 0.46 16.77
CA GLU A 72 -11.81 -0.30 16.21
C GLU A 72 -12.27 0.27 14.87
N GLU A 73 -12.36 1.60 14.75
CA GLU A 73 -12.73 2.29 13.52
C GLU A 73 -11.70 2.04 12.41
N HIS A 74 -10.41 2.22 12.72
CA HIS A 74 -9.34 1.99 11.76
C HIS A 74 -9.28 0.52 11.30
N VAL A 75 -9.40 -0.43 12.24
CA VAL A 75 -9.46 -1.86 11.90
C VAL A 75 -10.68 -2.17 11.03
N ARG A 76 -11.84 -1.56 11.30
CA ARG A 76 -13.04 -1.75 10.48
C ARG A 76 -12.82 -1.25 9.05
N ASN A 77 -12.22 -0.07 8.89
CA ASN A 77 -11.94 0.51 7.57
C ASN A 77 -10.95 -0.35 6.78
N VAL A 78 -9.82 -0.72 7.39
CA VAL A 78 -8.81 -1.56 6.75
C VAL A 78 -9.37 -2.94 6.39
N LYS A 79 -10.22 -3.52 7.25
CA LYS A 79 -10.92 -4.78 6.95
C LYS A 79 -11.88 -4.64 5.77
N SER A 80 -12.64 -3.55 5.70
CA SER A 80 -13.55 -3.27 4.58
C SER A 80 -12.77 -3.15 3.27
N GLN A 81 -11.67 -2.40 3.27
CA GLN A 81 -10.79 -2.27 2.10
C GLN A 81 -10.20 -3.61 1.66
N LEU A 82 -9.75 -4.44 2.61
CA LEU A 82 -9.28 -5.79 2.31
C LEU A 82 -10.38 -6.65 1.67
N GLN A 83 -11.61 -6.57 2.18
CA GLN A 83 -12.76 -7.27 1.60
C GLN A 83 -13.07 -6.78 0.19
N ASP A 84 -12.99 -5.47 -0.04
CA ASP A 84 -13.22 -4.87 -1.36
C ASP A 84 -12.19 -5.33 -2.38
N LEU A 85 -10.91 -5.45 -1.99
CA LEU A 85 -9.86 -6.04 -2.82
C LEU A 85 -10.18 -7.46 -3.26
N THR A 86 -10.93 -8.23 -2.46
CA THR A 86 -11.25 -9.62 -2.79
C THR A 86 -12.40 -9.80 -3.78
N ARG A 87 -13.11 -8.72 -4.13
CA ARG A 87 -14.22 -8.75 -5.09
C ARG A 87 -13.71 -9.05 -6.50
N ILE A 88 -14.51 -9.75 -7.31
CA ILE A 88 -14.15 -10.10 -8.70
C ILE A 88 -13.84 -8.84 -9.54
N GLN A 89 -14.54 -7.74 -9.25
CA GLN A 89 -14.44 -6.48 -9.97
C GLN A 89 -13.06 -5.82 -9.91
N THR A 90 -12.26 -6.13 -8.89
CA THR A 90 -10.90 -5.57 -8.77
C THR A 90 -9.91 -6.23 -9.71
N GLY A 91 -10.27 -7.35 -10.34
CA GLY A 91 -9.40 -8.06 -11.28
C GLY A 91 -8.16 -8.71 -10.64
N LEU A 92 -8.18 -8.90 -9.32
CA LEU A 92 -7.08 -9.51 -8.55
C LEU A 92 -7.25 -11.02 -8.33
N GLN A 93 -8.19 -11.64 -9.05
CA GLN A 93 -8.41 -13.09 -9.05
C GLN A 93 -7.69 -13.74 -10.22
N PHE A 94 -6.92 -14.80 -9.96
CA PHE A 94 -6.24 -15.56 -11.01
C PHE A 94 -7.11 -16.75 -11.40
N ASP A 95 -7.75 -16.65 -12.55
CA ASP A 95 -8.50 -17.76 -13.14
C ASP A 95 -7.59 -18.52 -14.10
N THR A 96 -7.11 -19.70 -13.69
CA THR A 96 -6.20 -20.54 -14.50
C THR A 96 -6.75 -20.89 -15.88
N GLU A 97 -8.07 -20.84 -16.06
CA GLU A 97 -8.75 -21.16 -17.32
C GLU A 97 -8.94 -19.93 -18.22
N LYS A 98 -8.61 -18.73 -17.74
CA LYS A 98 -8.74 -17.48 -18.50
C LYS A 98 -7.44 -16.71 -18.63
N VAL A 99 -6.36 -17.22 -18.04
CA VAL A 99 -5.05 -16.60 -18.11
C VAL A 99 -4.53 -16.71 -19.53
N THR A 100 -4.28 -15.55 -20.14
CA THR A 100 -3.72 -15.43 -21.49
C THR A 100 -2.25 -15.06 -21.43
N ALA A 101 -1.51 -15.38 -22.49
CA ALA A 101 -0.10 -14.97 -22.61
C ALA A 101 0.07 -13.44 -22.55
N GLU A 102 -0.91 -12.67 -23.03
CA GLU A 102 -0.91 -11.20 -22.99
C GLU A 102 -1.07 -10.66 -21.56
N GLN A 103 -1.94 -11.28 -20.75
CA GLN A 103 -2.09 -10.93 -19.33
C GLN A 103 -0.79 -11.14 -18.56
N MET A 104 -0.01 -12.17 -18.91
CA MET A 104 1.30 -12.42 -18.31
C MET A 104 2.37 -11.41 -18.77
N LYS A 105 2.26 -10.87 -19.98
CA LYS A 105 3.20 -9.86 -20.52
C LYS A 105 2.95 -8.43 -20.02
N SER A 106 1.71 -8.08 -19.66
CA SER A 106 1.28 -6.69 -19.40
C SER A 106 1.69 -6.10 -18.04
N ASN A 107 2.91 -6.39 -17.56
CA ASN A 107 3.43 -6.00 -16.23
C ASN A 107 2.37 -6.08 -15.12
N PRO A 108 1.98 -7.30 -14.74
CA PRO A 108 0.84 -7.51 -13.86
C PRO A 108 1.05 -6.97 -12.44
N ILE A 109 2.30 -6.74 -12.02
CA ILE A 109 2.61 -6.23 -10.68
C ILE A 109 2.19 -4.77 -10.56
N ASP A 110 2.53 -3.91 -11.52
CA ASP A 110 2.14 -2.49 -11.48
C ASP A 110 0.61 -2.33 -11.50
N LYS A 111 -0.08 -3.22 -12.21
CA LYS A 111 -1.54 -3.32 -12.18
C LYS A 111 -2.07 -3.71 -10.80
N ILE A 112 -1.44 -4.69 -10.13
CA ILE A 112 -1.79 -5.04 -8.75
C ILE A 112 -1.57 -3.84 -7.82
N ILE A 113 -0.43 -3.14 -7.91
CA ILE A 113 -0.14 -1.94 -7.13
C ILE A 113 -1.24 -0.88 -7.34
N GLY A 114 -1.56 -0.57 -8.60
CA GLY A 114 -2.60 0.41 -8.94
C GLY A 114 -3.97 0.03 -8.39
N ASN A 115 -4.34 -1.25 -8.47
CA ASN A 115 -5.61 -1.74 -7.94
C ASN A 115 -5.65 -1.69 -6.40
N VAL A 116 -4.57 -2.11 -5.73
CA VAL A 116 -4.48 -2.06 -4.27
C VAL A 116 -4.55 -0.63 -3.76
N ARG A 117 -3.79 0.31 -4.36
CA ARG A 117 -3.79 1.72 -3.94
C ARG A 117 -5.13 2.42 -4.17
N SER A 118 -5.84 2.07 -5.24
CA SER A 118 -7.14 2.68 -5.56
C SER A 118 -8.29 2.16 -4.70
N HIS A 119 -8.29 0.89 -4.34
CA HIS A 119 -9.39 0.27 -3.58
C HIS A 119 -9.09 0.15 -2.08
N ALA A 120 -7.83 0.25 -1.67
CA ALA A 120 -7.39 0.05 -0.29
C ALA A 120 -6.26 1.01 0.11
N PRO A 121 -6.47 2.33 0.04
CA PRO A 121 -5.43 3.32 0.33
C PRO A 121 -4.93 3.26 1.78
N ASP A 122 -5.82 3.10 2.76
CA ASP A 122 -5.42 3.08 4.17
C ASP A 122 -4.66 1.79 4.52
N LEU A 123 -5.08 0.65 3.96
CA LEU A 123 -4.35 -0.60 4.09
C LEU A 123 -2.96 -0.50 3.45
N TRP A 124 -2.86 0.14 2.28
CA TRP A 124 -1.58 0.36 1.60
C TRP A 124 -0.62 1.19 2.45
N GLU A 125 -1.11 2.32 2.97
CA GLU A 125 -0.34 3.20 3.85
C GLU A 125 0.09 2.48 5.13
N LEU A 126 -0.84 1.81 5.82
CA LEU A 126 -0.56 1.04 7.03
C LEU A 126 0.54 0.00 6.82
N VAL A 127 0.46 -0.80 5.75
CA VAL A 127 1.49 -1.81 5.46
C VAL A 127 2.82 -1.15 5.09
N GLY A 128 2.80 0.00 4.43
CA GLY A 128 4.00 0.80 4.15
C GLY A 128 4.70 1.23 5.43
N GLU A 129 3.97 1.88 6.33
CA GLU A 129 4.46 2.33 7.63
C GLU A 129 5.02 1.16 8.47
N LEU A 130 4.32 0.02 8.47
CA LEU A 130 4.79 -1.18 9.19
C LEU A 130 6.09 -1.75 8.61
N LEU A 131 6.28 -1.69 7.28
CA LEU A 131 7.51 -2.13 6.63
C LEU A 131 8.68 -1.16 6.83
N GLU A 132 8.39 0.09 7.18
CA GLU A 132 9.35 1.16 7.44
C GLU A 132 9.61 1.40 8.94
N ALA A 133 8.97 0.63 9.83
CA ALA A 133 9.01 0.83 11.27
C ALA A 133 10.42 0.78 11.91
N ASP A 134 11.40 0.14 11.27
CA ASP A 134 12.79 0.12 11.76
C ASP A 134 13.53 1.43 11.44
N SER A 135 13.26 2.44 12.26
CA SER A 135 13.92 3.75 12.23
C SER A 135 15.45 3.68 12.36
N VAL A 136 16.00 2.65 13.02
CA VAL A 136 17.45 2.47 13.18
C VAL A 136 18.07 2.00 11.87
N ALA A 137 17.42 1.05 11.19
CA ALA A 137 17.84 0.65 9.85
C ALA A 137 17.72 1.81 8.85
N ILE A 138 16.69 2.65 8.95
CA ILE A 138 16.55 3.86 8.13
C ILE A 138 17.70 4.83 8.41
N ARG A 139 17.94 5.17 9.68
CA ARG A 139 18.97 6.13 10.08
C ARG A 139 20.38 5.68 9.68
N ARG A 140 20.71 4.39 9.87
CA ARG A 140 21.98 3.82 9.39
C ARG A 140 22.14 3.96 7.89
N ARG A 141 21.05 3.83 7.12
CA ARG A 141 21.08 4.01 5.67
C ARG A 141 21.28 5.47 5.28
N GLU A 142 20.67 6.39 6.01
CA GLU A 142 20.84 7.84 5.82
C GLU A 142 22.26 8.29 6.17
N GLU A 143 22.85 7.75 7.24
CA GLU A 143 24.23 8.03 7.64
C GLU A 143 25.22 7.57 6.55
N VAL A 144 25.07 6.34 6.04
CA VAL A 144 25.86 5.84 4.91
C VAL A 144 25.65 6.69 3.65
N ARG A 145 24.44 7.23 3.43
CA ARG A 145 24.16 8.14 2.31
C ARG A 145 24.92 9.46 2.47
N ALA A 146 24.81 10.09 3.64
CA ALA A 146 25.49 11.34 3.96
C ALA A 146 27.02 11.19 3.87
N GLU A 147 27.57 10.04 4.27
CA GLU A 147 29.00 9.75 4.14
C GLU A 147 29.44 9.66 2.67
N ARG A 148 28.66 8.99 1.82
CA ARG A 148 28.93 8.92 0.37
C ARG A 148 28.84 10.28 -0.30
N GLU A 149 27.87 11.10 0.07
CA GLU A 149 27.71 12.46 -0.46
C GLU A 149 28.89 13.37 -0.07
N ARG A 150 29.38 13.25 1.18
CA ARG A 150 30.59 13.96 1.63
C ARG A 150 31.84 13.51 0.88
N ALA A 151 32.01 12.20 0.68
CA ALA A 151 33.13 11.67 -0.10
C ALA A 151 33.11 12.19 -1.55
N ARG A 152 31.92 12.41 -2.13
CA ARG A 152 31.73 13.01 -3.46
C ARG A 152 32.00 14.52 -3.50
N SER A 153 31.66 15.26 -2.44
CA SER A 153 31.96 16.70 -2.39
C SER A 153 33.47 16.95 -2.27
N ASP A 154 34.17 16.09 -1.53
CA ASP A 154 35.61 16.25 -1.29
C ASP A 154 36.48 15.85 -2.49
N SER A 155 35.96 15.00 -3.39
CA SER A 155 36.66 14.56 -4.61
C SER A 155 36.50 15.51 -5.80
N LYS A 156 35.65 16.54 -5.72
CA LYS A 156 35.56 17.64 -6.71
C LYS A 156 36.64 18.72 -6.52
N GLY A 157 37.85 18.33 -6.14
CA GLY A 157 39.01 19.24 -6.08
C GLY A 157 39.36 19.80 -7.47
N PRO A 158 40.04 20.97 -7.55
CA PRO A 158 40.38 21.59 -8.83
C PRO A 158 41.30 20.65 -9.62
N ARG A 159 40.75 20.07 -10.69
CA ARG A 159 41.43 19.19 -11.66
C ARG A 159 42.60 19.99 -12.25
N LYS A 160 43.79 19.89 -11.66
CA LYS A 160 45.02 20.42 -12.24
C LYS A 160 45.21 19.70 -13.57
N GLN A 161 45.07 20.45 -14.66
CA GLN A 161 45.41 20.01 -16.01
C GLN A 161 46.88 19.59 -16.02
N THR A 162 47.16 18.30 -15.87
CA THR A 162 48.41 17.70 -16.30
C THR A 162 48.06 16.82 -17.48
N ARG A 163 48.23 17.40 -18.67
CA ARG A 163 48.21 16.70 -19.95
C ARG A 163 49.41 15.77 -19.98
N GLU A 164 49.15 14.47 -20.13
CA GLU A 164 49.94 13.48 -20.89
C GLU A 164 49.18 12.13 -20.79
N VAL A 165 48.28 11.87 -21.74
CA VAL A 165 48.43 10.95 -22.89
C VAL A 165 48.35 9.47 -22.51
N ASP A 166 47.24 8.87 -22.94
CA ASP A 166 47.10 7.49 -23.44
C ASP A 166 46.98 6.31 -22.45
N SER A 167 45.73 5.97 -22.09
CA SER A 167 45.11 4.69 -22.48
C SER A 167 43.65 4.71 -22.03
N GLY A 168 42.75 4.37 -22.95
CA GLY A 168 41.32 4.36 -22.71
C GLY A 168 40.92 3.29 -21.70
N ASP A 169 40.11 3.68 -20.74
CA ASP A 169 38.99 2.88 -20.26
C ASP A 169 37.99 3.82 -19.56
N ASP A 170 36.72 3.56 -19.80
CA ASP A 170 35.57 4.40 -19.49
C ASP A 170 35.43 4.74 -17.99
N GLU A 171 35.70 5.99 -17.58
CA GLU A 171 35.52 6.49 -16.21
C GLU A 171 34.35 7.50 -16.06
N ASP A 172 33.35 7.45 -16.94
CA ASP A 172 32.15 8.33 -16.86
C ASP A 172 30.88 7.59 -16.36
N GLU A 173 31.01 6.52 -15.55
CA GLU A 173 29.89 5.66 -15.12
C GLU A 173 29.55 5.70 -13.61
N LEU A 174 29.83 6.81 -12.88
CA LEU A 174 29.63 6.88 -11.42
C LEU A 174 28.46 7.75 -10.93
N GLU A 175 27.83 8.57 -11.79
CA GLU A 175 26.72 9.46 -11.38
C GLU A 175 25.36 8.74 -11.23
N ASP A 176 25.14 7.61 -11.91
CA ASP A 176 23.82 6.94 -11.96
C ASP A 176 23.54 5.96 -10.78
N THR A 177 24.54 5.66 -9.96
CA THR A 177 24.41 4.61 -8.92
C THR A 177 23.50 4.99 -7.74
N GLY A 178 23.37 6.28 -7.41
CA GLY A 178 22.61 6.72 -6.23
C GLY A 178 21.10 6.68 -6.45
N GLU A 179 20.65 7.29 -7.55
CA GLU A 179 19.24 7.38 -7.92
C GLU A 179 18.68 6.00 -8.28
N GLN A 180 19.46 5.17 -9.00
CA GLN A 180 19.09 3.78 -9.28
C GLN A 180 18.88 2.95 -8.01
N LEU A 181 19.77 3.09 -7.01
CA LEU A 181 19.62 2.38 -5.73
C LEU A 181 18.37 2.82 -4.97
N GLU A 182 18.02 4.09 -5.03
CA GLU A 182 16.80 4.63 -4.40
C GLU A 182 15.53 4.15 -5.10
N ALA A 183 15.52 4.20 -6.43
CA ALA A 183 14.45 3.65 -7.25
C ALA A 183 14.26 2.14 -7.00
N GLN A 184 15.36 1.38 -6.91
CA GLN A 184 15.33 -0.05 -6.60
C GLN A 184 14.77 -0.31 -5.20
N ARG A 185 15.11 0.52 -4.21
CA ARG A 185 14.57 0.41 -2.84
C ARG A 185 13.07 0.69 -2.80
N GLN A 186 12.62 1.75 -3.45
CA GLN A 186 11.20 2.08 -3.51
C GLN A 186 10.41 0.97 -4.21
N SER A 187 10.95 0.45 -5.32
CA SER A 187 10.38 -0.70 -6.02
C SER A 187 10.27 -1.93 -5.10
N LEU A 188 11.35 -2.24 -4.37
CA LEU A 188 11.37 -3.37 -3.44
C LEU A 188 10.42 -3.18 -2.25
N SER A 189 10.25 -1.95 -1.75
CA SER A 189 9.26 -1.62 -0.71
C SER A 189 7.84 -1.87 -1.22
N ARG A 190 7.51 -1.38 -2.42
CA ARG A 190 6.21 -1.61 -3.06
C ARG A 190 5.94 -3.11 -3.29
N MET A 191 6.95 -3.85 -3.73
CA MET A 191 6.86 -5.31 -3.89
C MET A 191 6.55 -6.03 -2.57
N LYS A 192 7.19 -5.61 -1.47
CA LYS A 192 6.89 -6.14 -0.14
C LYS A 192 5.46 -5.81 0.29
N GLN A 193 5.01 -4.57 0.09
CA GLN A 193 3.62 -4.16 0.39
C GLN A 193 2.62 -5.04 -0.37
N VAL A 194 2.80 -5.17 -1.69
CA VAL A 194 1.96 -6.02 -2.54
C VAL A 194 1.97 -7.47 -2.07
N THR A 195 3.12 -8.00 -1.69
CA THR A 195 3.25 -9.39 -1.22
C THR A 195 2.48 -9.60 0.08
N CYS A 196 2.67 -8.73 1.08
CA CYS A 196 1.95 -8.80 2.35
C CYS A 196 0.43 -8.70 2.15
N ILE A 197 -0.01 -7.73 1.33
CA ILE A 197 -1.43 -7.53 1.04
C ILE A 197 -2.01 -8.72 0.27
N SER A 198 -1.28 -9.27 -0.71
CA SER A 198 -1.71 -10.44 -1.49
C SER A 198 -1.86 -11.69 -0.62
N ILE A 199 -1.01 -11.87 0.40
CA ILE A 199 -1.16 -12.97 1.38
C ILE A 199 -2.44 -12.76 2.21
N MET A 200 -2.67 -11.54 2.71
CA MET A 200 -3.89 -11.22 3.46
C MET A 200 -5.16 -11.39 2.61
N MET A 201 -5.11 -10.99 1.34
CA MET A 201 -6.19 -11.17 0.38
C MET A 201 -6.48 -12.65 0.13
N GLN A 202 -5.45 -13.47 -0.11
CA GLN A 202 -5.61 -14.90 -0.34
C GLN A 202 -6.18 -15.62 0.90
N ALA A 203 -5.73 -15.22 2.10
CA ALA A 203 -6.27 -15.73 3.36
C ALA A 203 -7.75 -15.38 3.55
N THR A 204 -8.19 -14.22 3.04
CA THR A 204 -9.58 -13.77 3.07
C THR A 204 -10.43 -14.45 1.99
N ASN A 205 -9.89 -14.62 0.79
CA ASN A 205 -10.53 -15.28 -0.34
C ASN A 205 -9.46 -16.02 -1.18
N GLN A 206 -9.49 -17.35 -1.17
CA GLN A 206 -8.50 -18.17 -1.88
C GLN A 206 -8.47 -17.95 -3.40
N LYS A 207 -9.52 -17.36 -3.97
CA LYS A 207 -9.58 -16.97 -5.40
C LYS A 207 -8.76 -15.72 -5.72
N CYS A 208 -8.36 -14.95 -4.72
CA CYS A 208 -7.52 -13.76 -4.86
C CYS A 208 -6.05 -14.15 -4.81
N ASN A 209 -5.61 -14.78 -5.89
CA ASN A 209 -4.31 -15.43 -6.02
C ASN A 209 -3.53 -14.91 -7.25
N MET A 210 -3.79 -13.68 -7.71
CA MET A 210 -3.08 -13.08 -8.86
C MET A 210 -1.57 -13.11 -8.68
N LEU A 211 -1.05 -12.55 -7.58
CA LEU A 211 0.39 -12.55 -7.32
C LEU A 211 0.93 -13.98 -7.20
N GLN A 212 0.25 -14.84 -6.44
CA GLN A 212 0.66 -16.22 -6.21
C GLN A 212 0.69 -17.05 -7.49
N GLY A 213 -0.26 -16.84 -8.40
CA GLY A 213 -0.32 -17.45 -9.72
C GLY A 213 0.85 -17.04 -10.59
N LEU A 214 1.17 -15.74 -10.62
CA LEU A 214 2.33 -15.20 -11.35
C LEU A 214 3.65 -15.76 -10.83
N VAL A 215 3.85 -15.71 -9.52
CA VAL A 215 5.03 -16.28 -8.87
C VAL A 215 5.12 -17.77 -9.15
N GLY A 216 4.01 -18.50 -9.06
CA GLY A 216 3.95 -19.92 -9.40
C GLY A 216 4.42 -20.21 -10.83
N ILE A 217 3.86 -19.53 -11.82
CA ILE A 217 4.25 -19.74 -13.22
C ILE A 217 5.72 -19.41 -13.44
N PHE A 218 6.22 -18.33 -12.84
CA PHE A 218 7.63 -17.98 -12.89
C PHE A 218 8.53 -19.09 -12.31
N LEU A 219 8.22 -19.59 -11.11
CA LEU A 219 8.99 -20.66 -10.47
C LEU A 219 8.99 -21.97 -11.29
N GLN A 220 7.84 -22.33 -11.86
CA GLN A 220 7.74 -23.50 -12.73
C GLN A 220 8.54 -23.31 -14.02
N SER A 221 8.58 -22.10 -14.59
CA SER A 221 9.37 -21.77 -15.77
C SER A 221 10.88 -21.83 -15.51
N CYS A 222 11.29 -21.54 -14.27
CA CYS A 222 12.68 -21.66 -13.82
C CYS A 222 13.07 -23.09 -13.39
N ASN A 223 12.21 -24.10 -13.59
CA ASN A 223 12.44 -25.48 -13.15
C ASN A 223 12.83 -25.59 -11.65
N ILE A 224 12.21 -24.74 -10.82
CA ILE A 224 12.47 -24.77 -9.37
C ILE A 224 12.00 -26.11 -8.79
N PRO A 225 12.81 -26.78 -7.94
CA PRO A 225 12.45 -28.06 -7.36
C PRO A 225 11.10 -28.04 -6.63
N ASP A 226 10.34 -29.14 -6.72
CA ASP A 226 9.00 -29.27 -6.15
C ASP A 226 8.96 -28.94 -4.67
N GLN A 227 9.96 -29.36 -3.90
CA GLN A 227 10.07 -29.07 -2.46
C GLN A 227 10.11 -27.56 -2.16
N ALA A 228 10.86 -26.80 -2.95
CA ALA A 228 10.95 -25.35 -2.76
C ALA A 228 9.64 -24.64 -3.17
N ARG A 229 8.96 -25.16 -4.20
CA ARG A 229 7.65 -24.64 -4.62
C ARG A 229 6.57 -24.94 -3.58
N ASP A 230 6.51 -26.16 -3.08
CA ASP A 230 5.60 -26.56 -2.01
C ASP A 230 5.83 -25.70 -0.76
N PHE A 231 7.08 -25.42 -0.38
CA PHE A 231 7.38 -24.50 0.70
C PHE A 231 6.78 -23.10 0.48
N LEU A 232 6.94 -22.52 -0.71
CA LEU A 232 6.38 -21.20 -1.05
C LEU A 232 4.85 -21.20 -1.13
N VAL A 233 4.23 -22.32 -1.49
CA VAL A 233 2.77 -22.50 -1.43
C VAL A 233 2.29 -22.46 0.01
N HIS A 234 2.98 -23.16 0.92
CA HIS A 234 2.63 -23.16 2.36
C HIS A 234 2.83 -21.77 3.00
N LEU A 235 3.75 -20.95 2.48
CA LEU A 235 3.91 -19.54 2.89
C LEU A 235 2.85 -18.59 2.31
N GLY A 236 2.01 -19.05 1.37
CA GLY A 236 1.02 -18.20 0.70
C GLY A 236 1.62 -17.25 -0.35
N VAL A 237 2.86 -17.50 -0.79
CA VAL A 237 3.57 -16.68 -1.79
C VAL A 237 3.39 -17.25 -3.20
N SER A 238 3.04 -18.53 -3.33
CA SER A 238 2.87 -19.21 -4.61
C SER A 238 1.56 -20.01 -4.69
N ALA A 239 1.05 -20.21 -5.91
CA ALA A 239 -0.08 -21.09 -6.18
C ALA A 239 0.36 -22.56 -6.20
N SER A 240 -0.57 -23.48 -5.88
CA SER A 240 -0.27 -24.91 -5.84
C SER A 240 0.21 -25.46 -7.19
N VAL A 241 1.00 -26.54 -7.15
CA VAL A 241 1.52 -27.21 -8.35
C VAL A 241 0.40 -27.67 -9.28
N SER A 242 -0.72 -28.14 -8.75
CA SER A 242 -1.88 -28.53 -9.54
C SER A 242 -2.53 -27.36 -10.29
N THR A 243 -2.64 -26.20 -9.63
CA THR A 243 -3.12 -24.94 -10.22
C THR A 243 -2.19 -24.46 -11.33
N MET A 244 -0.87 -24.48 -11.08
CA MET A 244 0.14 -24.13 -12.08
C MET A 244 0.09 -25.04 -13.31
N ASN A 245 0.04 -26.36 -13.10
CA ASN A 245 -0.05 -27.34 -14.19
C ASN A 245 -1.32 -27.15 -15.04
N ARG A 246 -2.44 -26.75 -14.43
CA ARG A 246 -3.66 -26.43 -15.17
C ARG A 246 -3.50 -25.16 -16.00
N ALA A 247 -2.94 -24.09 -15.42
CA ALA A 247 -2.65 -22.86 -16.14
C ALA A 247 -1.70 -23.09 -17.32
N MET A 248 -0.65 -23.90 -17.14
CA MET A 248 0.27 -24.24 -18.23
C MET A 248 -0.38 -25.03 -19.34
N LYS A 249 -1.18 -26.05 -19.02
CA LYS A 249 -1.94 -26.79 -20.05
C LYS A 249 -2.88 -25.87 -20.83
N HIS A 250 -3.51 -24.91 -20.15
CA HIS A 250 -4.35 -23.91 -20.80
C HIS A 250 -3.54 -23.01 -21.74
N LEU A 251 -2.46 -22.39 -21.24
CA LEU A 251 -1.57 -21.53 -22.03
C LEU A 251 -0.93 -22.26 -23.22
N SER A 252 -0.50 -23.52 -23.06
CA SER A 252 0.04 -24.32 -24.16
C SER A 252 -1.00 -24.59 -25.23
N ARG A 253 -2.26 -24.85 -24.85
CA ARG A 253 -3.37 -25.04 -25.79
C ARG A 253 -3.69 -23.74 -26.52
N GLU A 254 -3.76 -22.61 -25.81
CA GLU A 254 -3.99 -21.29 -26.39
C GLU A 254 -2.89 -20.93 -27.40
N ALA A 255 -1.62 -21.10 -27.02
CA ALA A 255 -0.49 -20.86 -27.90
C ALA A 255 -0.52 -21.74 -29.16
N PHE A 256 -0.91 -23.02 -29.02
CA PHE A 256 -1.08 -23.92 -30.17
C PHE A 256 -2.18 -23.43 -31.12
N LEU A 257 -3.33 -23.04 -30.58
CA LEU A 257 -4.43 -22.49 -31.39
C LEU A 257 -4.02 -21.20 -32.11
N GLU A 258 -3.27 -20.33 -31.45
CA GLU A 258 -2.78 -19.10 -32.05
C GLU A 258 -1.75 -19.36 -33.15
N MET A 259 -0.83 -20.31 -32.94
CA MET A 259 0.10 -20.76 -33.98
C MET A 259 -0.65 -21.35 -35.19
N GLN A 260 -1.69 -22.15 -34.96
CA GLN A 260 -2.53 -22.70 -36.03
C GLN A 260 -3.25 -21.59 -36.80
N ARG A 261 -3.80 -20.60 -36.09
CA ARG A 261 -4.47 -19.43 -36.67
C ARG A 261 -3.52 -18.64 -37.55
N LEU A 262 -2.34 -18.29 -37.06
CA LEU A 262 -1.30 -17.61 -37.84
C LEU A 262 -0.89 -18.44 -39.06
N GLY A 263 -0.61 -19.73 -38.88
CA GLY A 263 -0.27 -20.63 -39.99
C GLY A 263 -1.35 -20.68 -41.08
N SER A 264 -2.63 -20.66 -40.70
CA SER A 264 -3.75 -20.64 -41.67
C SER A 264 -3.89 -19.32 -42.45
N THR A 265 -3.34 -18.21 -41.93
CA THR A 265 -3.34 -16.93 -42.64
C THR A 265 -2.18 -16.76 -43.64
N PHE A 266 -1.18 -17.66 -43.59
CA PHE A 266 -0.02 -17.63 -44.49
C PHE A 266 -0.14 -18.58 -45.70
N LEU A 267 -1.22 -19.37 -45.78
CA LEU A 267 -1.56 -20.25 -46.91
C LEU A 267 -2.74 -19.65 -47.70
#